data_AF-A0A453FZW6-F1
#
_entry.id   AF-A0A453FZW6-F1
#
_cell.length_a   1.000
_cell.length_b   1.000
_cell.length_c   1.000
_cell.angle_alpha   90.00
_cell.angle_beta   90.00
_cell.angle_gamma   90.00
#
_symmetry.space_group_name_H-M   'P 1'
#
loop_
_entity.id
_entity.type
_entity.pdbx_description
1 polymer ?
#
loop_
_entity_poly.entity_id
_entity_poly.type
_entity_poly.pdbx_seq_one_letter_code
_entity_poly.pdbx_strand_id
1 'polypeptide(L)'
;MSEGDRLYRTSSGIEITADCYFSCLDRPLSSSWIRGSELEDCLDNDGRLMVDANLRVKGQVNIFAAGDIIDIPELEQGYFVRRHAMIVSKNIKLLMHGAKESKLLKYKHSTAMPMVSLGRRMPWRSYPSPRSRAPSCDVEIPGLVRAQNKDSAGASTVKV
;
A
#
# COMPACT_ATOMS: atom_id res chain seq x y z
N MET A 1 -16.56 11.66 29.01
CA MET A 1 -16.99 10.75 27.93
C MET A 1 -18.33 10.21 28.35
N SER A 2 -19.42 10.72 27.78
CA SER A 2 -20.76 10.18 28.04
C SER A 2 -20.77 8.71 27.60
N GLU A 3 -21.42 7.87 28.40
CA GLU A 3 -21.62 6.45 28.18
C GLU A 3 -22.36 6.25 26.86
N GLY A 4 -21.62 6.26 25.75
CA GLY A 4 -22.14 6.18 24.40
C GLY A 4 -22.77 4.81 24.19
N ASP A 5 -23.89 4.80 23.46
CA ASP A 5 -24.69 3.61 23.19
C ASP A 5 -23.81 2.40 22.86
N ARG A 6 -23.77 1.43 23.79
CA ARG A 6 -23.08 0.15 23.60
C ARG A 6 -23.80 -0.77 22.61
N LEU A 7 -24.93 -0.31 22.08
CA LEU A 7 -25.84 -1.04 21.20
C LEU A 7 -25.66 -0.57 19.76
N TYR A 8 -25.18 -1.47 18.90
CA TYR A 8 -24.94 -1.23 17.49
C TYR A 8 -25.93 -2.00 16.64
N ARG A 9 -26.56 -1.36 15.66
CA ARG A 9 -27.53 -2.01 14.76
C ARG A 9 -26.93 -2.28 13.38
N THR A 10 -26.98 -3.52 12.93
CA THR A 10 -26.56 -3.92 11.58
C THR A 10 -27.60 -3.50 10.54
N SER A 11 -27.20 -3.48 9.27
CA SER A 11 -28.14 -3.26 8.14
C SER A 11 -29.23 -4.32 8.03
N SER A 12 -28.99 -5.53 8.55
CA SER A 12 -29.99 -6.60 8.67
C SER A 12 -30.93 -6.43 9.87
N GLY A 13 -30.76 -5.37 10.67
CA GLY A 13 -31.60 -5.05 11.82
C GLY A 13 -31.22 -5.78 13.11
N ILE A 14 -30.07 -6.47 13.14
CA ILE A 14 -29.56 -7.17 14.34
C ILE A 14 -28.89 -6.15 15.25
N GLU A 15 -29.17 -6.23 16.54
CA GLU A 15 -28.53 -5.39 17.55
C GLU A 15 -27.39 -6.15 18.25
N ILE A 16 -26.23 -5.51 18.38
CA ILE A 16 -25.01 -6.07 18.95
C ILE A 16 -24.58 -5.17 20.10
N THR A 17 -24.45 -5.73 21.30
CA THR A 17 -23.86 -5.00 22.44
C THR A 17 -22.35 -5.20 22.45
N ALA A 18 -21.57 -4.11 22.48
CA ALA A 18 -20.11 -4.17 22.53
C ALA A 18 -19.49 -3.03 23.34
N ASP A 19 -18.41 -3.33 24.06
CA ASP A 19 -17.65 -2.32 24.80
C ASP A 19 -16.73 -1.47 23.89
N CYS A 20 -16.31 -2.05 22.75
CA CYS A 20 -15.44 -1.40 21.76
C CYS A 20 -15.90 -1.74 20.34
N TYR A 21 -15.80 -0.77 19.44
CA TYR A 21 -16.01 -0.93 17.99
C TYR A 21 -14.81 -0.42 17.21
N PHE A 22 -14.29 -1.25 16.30
CA PHE A 22 -13.19 -0.88 15.39
C PHE A 22 -13.72 -0.83 13.96
N SER A 23 -13.78 0.38 13.38
CA SER A 23 -14.09 0.53 11.97
C SER A 23 -12.84 0.31 11.13
N CYS A 24 -12.79 -0.82 10.43
CA CYS A 24 -11.75 -1.16 9.46
C CYS A 24 -12.24 -0.97 8.01
N LEU A 25 -13.32 -0.21 7.84
CA LEU A 25 -13.89 0.11 6.53
C LEU A 25 -13.24 1.35 5.96
N ASP A 26 -13.39 1.51 4.64
CA ASP A 26 -12.77 2.55 3.83
C ASP A 26 -12.72 3.92 4.52
N ARG A 27 -11.51 4.49 4.55
CA ARG A 27 -11.31 5.89 4.95
C ARG A 27 -11.41 6.74 3.69
N PRO A 28 -12.10 7.89 3.75
CA PRO A 28 -12.06 8.83 2.63
C PRO A 28 -10.60 9.23 2.35
N LEU A 29 -10.27 9.37 1.08
CA LEU A 29 -8.98 9.90 0.64
C LEU A 29 -8.69 11.20 1.37
N SER A 30 -7.54 11.28 2.03
CA SER A 30 -7.13 12.44 2.81
C SER A 30 -6.51 13.53 1.91
N SER A 31 -7.22 13.89 0.83
CA SER A 31 -6.82 14.91 -0.16
C SER A 31 -7.63 16.20 -0.06
N SER A 32 -8.53 16.31 0.93
CA SER A 32 -9.37 17.50 1.12
C SER A 32 -8.57 18.81 1.24
N TRP A 33 -7.36 18.76 1.81
CA TRP A 33 -6.47 19.90 1.96
C TRP A 33 -5.83 20.39 0.64
N ILE A 34 -5.91 19.58 -0.43
CA ILE A 34 -5.41 19.95 -1.77
C ILE A 34 -6.45 20.79 -2.52
N ARG A 35 -7.74 20.62 -2.20
CA ARG A 35 -8.81 21.45 -2.76
C ARG A 35 -8.63 22.90 -2.28
N GLY A 36 -8.69 23.86 -3.19
CA GLY A 36 -8.37 25.26 -2.92
C GLY A 36 -6.87 25.60 -2.92
N SER A 37 -6.00 24.66 -3.32
CA SER A 37 -4.56 24.91 -3.53
C SER A 37 -4.20 25.00 -5.02
N GLU A 38 -2.96 25.37 -5.32
CA GLU A 38 -2.43 25.40 -6.71
C GLU A 38 -2.40 24.01 -7.39
N LEU A 39 -2.63 22.93 -6.63
CA LEU A 39 -2.69 21.56 -7.13
C LEU A 39 -4.11 21.05 -7.35
N GLU A 40 -5.14 21.88 -7.16
CA GLU A 40 -6.53 21.46 -7.34
C GLU A 40 -6.80 20.93 -8.75
N ASP A 41 -6.29 21.61 -9.78
CA ASP A 41 -6.41 21.19 -11.18
C ASP A 41 -5.62 19.90 -11.51
N CYS A 42 -4.79 19.43 -10.57
CA CYS A 42 -4.04 18.19 -10.68
C CYS A 42 -4.79 16.99 -10.10
N LEU A 43 -5.95 17.20 -9.46
CA LEU A 43 -6.78 16.12 -8.92
C LEU A 43 -7.64 15.47 -10.01
N ASP A 44 -7.84 14.16 -9.91
CA ASP A 44 -8.85 13.44 -10.67
C ASP A 44 -10.26 13.58 -10.03
N ASN A 45 -11.25 12.93 -10.63
CA ASN A 45 -12.64 12.96 -10.15
C ASN A 45 -12.81 12.33 -8.76
N ASP A 46 -11.91 11.42 -8.38
CA ASP A 46 -11.92 10.73 -7.09
C ASP A 46 -11.08 11.48 -6.03
N GLY A 47 -10.44 12.59 -6.41
CA GLY A 47 -9.60 13.39 -5.53
C GLY A 47 -8.19 12.83 -5.33
N ARG A 48 -7.67 12.05 -6.27
CA ARG A 48 -6.27 11.59 -6.33
C ARG A 48 -5.45 12.52 -7.21
N LEU A 49 -4.17 12.72 -6.90
CA LEU A 49 -3.24 13.46 -7.73
C LEU A 49 -2.89 12.68 -8.99
N MET A 50 -3.14 13.29 -10.15
CA MET A 50 -2.74 12.76 -11.44
C MET A 50 -1.22 12.79 -11.59
N VAL A 51 -0.60 11.65 -11.88
CA VAL A 51 0.85 11.54 -12.05
C VAL A 51 1.28 10.99 -13.41
N ASP A 52 2.46 11.41 -13.87
CA ASP A 52 3.11 10.85 -15.04
C ASP A 52 3.85 9.52 -14.72
N ALA A 53 4.45 8.93 -15.74
CA ALA A 53 5.23 7.69 -15.59
C ALA A 53 6.43 7.84 -14.64
N ASN A 54 6.91 9.05 -14.36
CA ASN A 54 8.01 9.34 -13.46
C ASN A 54 7.55 9.69 -12.03
N LEU A 55 6.24 9.54 -11.75
CA LEU A 55 5.57 9.93 -10.51
C LEU A 55 5.62 11.44 -10.24
N ARG A 56 5.70 12.26 -11.29
CA ARG A 56 5.53 13.71 -11.20
C ARG A 56 4.06 14.07 -11.31
N VAL A 57 3.64 15.06 -10.54
CA VAL A 57 2.29 15.60 -10.63
C VAL A 57 2.10 16.24 -12.00
N LYS A 58 0.97 15.96 -12.64
CA LYS A 58 0.64 16.46 -13.98
C LYS A 58 0.75 17.99 -14.02
N GLY A 59 1.43 18.50 -15.05
CA GLY A 59 1.64 19.96 -15.22
C GLY A 59 2.72 20.56 -14.33
N GLN A 60 3.35 19.75 -13.46
CA GLN A 60 4.39 20.21 -12.53
C GLN A 60 5.75 19.62 -12.89
N VAL A 61 6.79 20.44 -12.82
CA VAL A 61 8.17 20.03 -13.15
C VAL A 61 8.97 19.55 -11.94
N ASN A 62 8.63 20.06 -10.76
CA ASN A 62 9.35 19.90 -9.50
C ASN A 62 8.52 19.26 -8.38
N ILE A 63 7.27 18.85 -8.67
CA ILE A 63 6.37 18.24 -7.69
C ILE A 63 6.20 16.76 -8.04
N PHE A 64 6.43 15.91 -7.04
CA PHE A 64 6.28 14.47 -7.12
C PHE A 64 5.23 14.00 -6.11
N ALA A 65 4.46 12.98 -6.47
CA ALA A 65 3.49 12.38 -5.58
C ALA A 65 3.70 10.86 -5.51
N ALA A 66 3.47 10.30 -4.33
CA ALA A 66 3.63 8.89 -4.04
C ALA A 66 2.68 8.51 -2.91
N GLY A 67 2.24 7.26 -2.89
CA GLY A 67 1.38 6.74 -1.83
C GLY A 67 0.04 6.29 -2.37
N ASP A 68 -0.96 6.36 -1.51
CA ASP A 68 -2.38 6.17 -1.78
C ASP A 68 -2.99 7.37 -2.53
N ILE A 69 -2.42 8.56 -2.38
CA ILE A 69 -2.94 9.81 -2.95
C ILE A 69 -2.83 9.93 -4.47
N ILE A 70 -2.23 8.97 -5.19
CA ILE A 70 -2.00 9.06 -6.64
C ILE A 70 -3.05 8.28 -7.45
N ASP A 71 -3.26 8.67 -8.70
CA ASP A 71 -4.24 8.10 -9.65
C ASP A 71 -3.79 6.78 -10.32
N ILE A 72 -2.94 6.00 -9.66
CA ILE A 72 -2.50 4.71 -10.19
C ILE A 72 -3.48 3.63 -9.73
N PRO A 73 -4.07 2.84 -10.65
CA PRO A 73 -5.05 1.80 -10.34
C PRO A 73 -4.38 0.54 -9.77
N GLU A 74 -3.76 0.68 -8.60
CA GLU A 74 -3.15 -0.40 -7.84
C GLU A 74 -3.85 -0.57 -6.49
N LEU A 75 -3.75 -1.78 -5.94
CA LEU A 75 -4.21 -2.02 -4.58
C LEU A 75 -3.31 -1.23 -3.62
N GLU A 76 -3.91 -0.42 -2.75
CA GLU A 76 -3.17 0.43 -1.81
C GLU A 76 -2.48 -0.41 -0.74
N GLN A 77 -1.26 -0.83 -1.06
CA GLN A 77 -0.42 -1.65 -0.19
C GLN A 77 0.88 -0.94 0.09
N GLY A 78 1.35 -1.02 1.34
CA GLY A 78 2.67 -0.50 1.73
C GLY A 78 3.82 -1.02 0.86
N TYR A 79 3.65 -2.18 0.22
CA TYR A 79 4.58 -2.69 -0.78
C TYR A 79 4.79 -1.76 -1.98
N PHE A 80 3.71 -1.22 -2.56
CA PHE A 80 3.79 -0.29 -3.68
C PHE A 80 4.22 1.09 -3.23
N VAL A 81 3.74 1.56 -2.08
CA VAL A 81 4.18 2.84 -1.50
C VAL A 81 5.70 2.89 -1.35
N ARG A 82 6.31 1.78 -0.89
CA ARG A 82 7.78 1.66 -0.84
C ARG A 82 8.43 1.79 -2.22
N ARG A 83 7.85 1.19 -3.26
CA ARG A 83 8.35 1.32 -4.64
C ARG A 83 8.19 2.74 -5.18
N HIS A 84 7.05 3.39 -4.95
CA HIS A 84 6.82 4.80 -5.29
C HIS A 84 7.90 5.68 -4.66
N ALA A 85 8.12 5.55 -3.34
CA ALA A 85 9.13 6.31 -2.62
C ALA A 85 10.55 6.08 -3.15
N MET A 86 10.90 4.83 -3.50
CA MET A 86 12.21 4.52 -4.09
C MET A 86 12.42 5.19 -5.46
N ILE A 87 11.38 5.30 -6.28
CA ILE A 87 11.49 5.93 -7.60
C ILE A 87 11.53 7.44 -7.48
N VAL A 88 10.63 8.03 -6.69
CA VAL A 88 10.59 9.47 -6.44
C VAL A 88 11.93 9.95 -5.87
N SER A 89 12.46 9.29 -4.84
CA SER A 89 13.74 9.68 -4.24
C SER A 89 14.92 9.59 -5.22
N LYS A 90 14.95 8.58 -6.09
CA LYS A 90 15.98 8.46 -7.13
C LYS A 90 15.83 9.53 -8.21
N ASN A 91 14.60 9.83 -8.64
CA ASN A 91 14.32 10.86 -9.62
C ASN A 91 14.71 12.25 -9.10
N ILE A 92 14.38 12.57 -7.85
CA ILE A 92 14.80 13.81 -7.20
C ILE A 92 16.33 13.90 -7.17
N LYS A 93 17.03 12.84 -6.75
CA LYS A 93 18.50 12.82 -6.77
C LYS A 93 19.08 13.04 -8.17
N LEU A 94 18.52 12.42 -9.19
CA LEU A 94 18.94 12.62 -10.57
C LEU A 94 18.76 14.07 -11.03
N LEU A 95 17.63 14.69 -10.69
CA LEU A 95 17.38 16.10 -11.00
C LEU A 95 18.33 17.04 -10.26
N MET A 96 18.61 16.77 -8.98
CA MET A 96 19.59 17.55 -8.20
C MET A 96 21.00 17.50 -8.81
N HIS A 97 21.36 16.40 -9.47
CA HIS A 97 22.63 16.26 -10.20
C HIS A 97 22.57 16.75 -11.66
N GLY A 98 21.49 17.42 -12.07
CA GLY A 98 21.36 17.99 -13.43
C GLY A 98 21.14 16.94 -14.52
N ALA A 99 20.65 15.74 -14.17
CA ALA A 99 20.32 14.74 -15.18
C ALA A 99 19.17 15.20 -16.08
N LYS A 100 19.23 14.83 -17.36
CA LYS A 100 18.13 15.06 -18.31
C LYS A 100 16.89 14.25 -17.92
N GLU A 101 15.72 14.79 -18.22
CA GLU A 101 14.44 14.12 -17.93
C GLU A 101 14.33 12.72 -18.55
N SER A 102 14.95 12.49 -19.71
CA SER A 102 14.97 11.18 -20.37
C SER A 102 15.65 10.08 -19.55
N LYS A 103 16.44 10.44 -18.53
CA LYS A 103 17.11 9.51 -17.62
C LYS A 103 16.30 9.21 -16.36
N LEU A 104 15.15 9.86 -16.16
CA LEU A 104 14.30 9.63 -15.00
C LEU A 104 13.73 8.22 -15.03
N LEU A 105 13.70 7.59 -13.86
CA LEU A 105 13.13 6.27 -13.68
C LEU A 105 11.61 6.34 -13.84
N LYS A 106 11.08 5.38 -14.59
CA LYS A 106 9.64 5.22 -14.79
C LYS A 106 9.11 4.18 -13.82
N TYR A 107 7.97 4.48 -13.20
CA TYR A 107 7.21 3.50 -12.46
C TYR A 107 6.48 2.58 -13.43
N LYS A 108 6.52 1.29 -13.12
CA LYS A 108 5.75 0.27 -13.82
C LYS A 108 4.87 -0.40 -12.78
N HIS A 109 3.57 -0.19 -12.93
CA HIS A 109 2.58 -0.80 -12.06
C HIS A 109 2.61 -2.32 -12.22
N SER A 110 2.28 -3.03 -11.15
CA SER A 110 2.27 -4.50 -11.08
C SER A 110 1.03 -4.97 -10.35
N THR A 111 0.51 -6.13 -10.74
CA THR A 111 -0.54 -6.78 -9.96
C THR A 111 0.02 -7.18 -8.60
N ALA A 112 -0.64 -6.72 -7.54
CA ALA A 112 -0.32 -7.12 -6.18
C ALA A 112 -0.80 -8.53 -5.92
N MET A 113 -0.08 -9.24 -5.07
CA MET A 113 -0.58 -10.46 -4.45
C MET A 113 -1.03 -10.13 -3.03
N PRO A 114 -2.33 -9.99 -2.75
CA PRO A 114 -2.81 -9.73 -1.40
C PRO A 114 -2.49 -10.92 -0.49
N MET A 115 -2.02 -10.59 0.72
CA MET A 115 -1.73 -11.54 1.77
C MET A 115 -2.38 -11.06 3.05
N VAL A 116 -3.14 -11.95 3.71
CA VAL A 116 -3.86 -11.64 4.94
C VAL A 116 -3.47 -12.66 5.99
N SER A 117 -3.07 -12.19 7.16
CA SER A 117 -2.83 -13.04 8.32
C SER A 117 -4.15 -13.45 8.96
N LEU A 118 -4.43 -14.75 9.07
CA LEU A 118 -5.62 -15.27 9.80
C LEU A 118 -5.28 -15.67 11.25
N GLY A 119 -4.28 -15.00 11.85
CA GLY A 119 -3.78 -15.30 13.19
C GLY A 119 -2.53 -16.20 13.19
N ARG A 120 -2.11 -16.65 14.39
CA ARG A 120 -0.77 -17.24 14.64
C ARG A 120 -0.38 -18.42 13.76
N ARG A 121 -1.34 -19.13 13.16
CA ARG A 121 -1.09 -20.42 12.52
C ARG A 121 -1.51 -20.51 11.06
N MET A 122 -2.18 -19.50 10.51
CA MET A 122 -2.80 -19.62 9.18
C MET A 122 -2.64 -18.32 8.38
N PRO A 123 -1.60 -18.17 7.55
CA PRO A 123 -1.60 -17.14 6.52
C PRO A 123 -2.48 -17.60 5.33
N TRP A 124 -3.31 -16.71 4.80
CA TRP A 124 -4.00 -16.92 3.52
C TRP A 124 -3.36 -16.09 2.42
N ARG A 125 -3.21 -16.68 1.23
CA ARG A 125 -2.59 -16.04 0.06
C ARG A 125 -3.35 -16.41 -1.19
N SER A 126 -3.81 -15.40 -1.94
CA SER A 126 -4.40 -15.60 -3.26
C SER A 126 -3.30 -15.64 -4.32
N TYR A 127 -3.36 -16.57 -5.28
CA TYR A 127 -2.45 -16.59 -6.43
C TYR A 127 -3.17 -16.02 -7.67
N PRO A 128 -2.58 -15.06 -8.40
CA PRO A 128 -3.12 -14.67 -9.70
C PRO A 128 -3.00 -15.86 -10.67
N SER A 129 -4.03 -16.06 -11.50
CA SER A 129 -4.12 -17.17 -12.47
C SER A 129 -2.95 -17.18 -13.46
N PRO A 130 -2.56 -18.36 -13.99
CA PRO A 130 -1.36 -18.50 -14.80
C PRO A 130 -1.61 -17.99 -16.23
N ARG A 131 -1.48 -16.68 -16.45
CA ARG A 131 -1.32 -16.14 -17.81
C ARG A 131 -0.13 -15.20 -17.99
N SER A 132 0.70 -15.04 -16.96
CA SER A 132 2.04 -14.50 -17.13
C SER A 132 2.98 -15.23 -16.18
N ARG A 133 4.08 -15.71 -16.74
CA ARG A 133 5.16 -16.40 -16.04
C ARG A 133 5.65 -15.47 -14.93
N ALA A 134 5.42 -15.83 -13.67
CA ALA A 134 5.93 -15.07 -12.54
C ALA A 134 7.46 -14.98 -12.67
N PRO A 135 8.08 -13.78 -12.61
CA PRO A 135 9.50 -13.73 -12.33
C PRO A 135 9.70 -14.37 -10.95
N SER A 136 10.66 -15.29 -10.84
CA SER A 136 11.10 -15.85 -9.56
C SER A 136 11.46 -14.69 -8.62
N CYS A 137 10.52 -14.30 -7.77
CA CYS A 137 10.76 -13.33 -6.73
C CYS A 137 11.25 -14.10 -5.50
N ASP A 138 12.51 -14.54 -5.57
CA ASP A 138 13.32 -14.81 -4.38
C ASP A 138 13.67 -13.45 -3.76
N VAL A 139 12.66 -12.80 -3.20
CA VAL A 139 12.87 -11.68 -2.28
C VAL A 139 12.90 -12.31 -0.90
N GLU A 140 14.11 -12.62 -0.42
CA GLU A 140 14.32 -12.75 1.01
C GLU A 140 13.89 -11.43 1.65
N ILE A 141 12.84 -11.48 2.48
CA ILE A 141 12.47 -10.38 3.36
C ILE A 141 13.37 -10.54 4.59
N PRO A 142 14.39 -9.68 4.79
CA PRO A 142 15.24 -9.79 5.97
C PRO A 142 14.37 -9.63 7.21
N GLY A 143 14.38 -10.63 8.10
CA GLY A 143 13.60 -10.63 9.35
C GLY A 143 12.29 -11.42 9.31
N LEU A 144 11.90 -12.03 8.18
CA LEU A 144 10.77 -12.96 8.17
C LEU A 144 11.19 -14.31 8.77
N VAL A 145 10.95 -14.49 10.07
CA VAL A 145 11.12 -15.79 10.73
C VAL A 145 10.09 -16.76 10.14
N ARG A 146 10.57 -17.69 9.32
CA ARG A 146 9.78 -18.80 8.80
C ARG A 146 9.55 -19.78 9.95
N ALA A 147 8.35 -19.78 10.53
CA ALA A 147 7.94 -20.83 11.45
C ALA A 147 7.83 -22.14 10.65
N GLN A 148 8.84 -23.00 10.76
CA GLN A 148 8.72 -24.39 10.32
C GLN A 148 8.08 -25.18 11.47
N ASN A 149 6.86 -25.69 11.24
CA ASN A 149 6.36 -26.78 12.06
C ASN A 149 7.14 -28.03 11.67
N LYS A 150 8.09 -28.43 12.53
CA LYS A 150 8.62 -29.80 12.53
C LYS A 150 7.60 -30.66 13.28
N ASP A 151 6.85 -31.45 12.55
CA ASP A 151 6.17 -32.59 13.13
C ASP A 151 7.22 -33.59 13.65
N SER A 152 7.13 -33.85 14.95
CA SER A 152 7.59 -35.03 15.69
C SER A 152 9.07 -35.44 15.65
N ALA A 153 9.65 -35.45 16.85
CA ALA A 153 10.89 -36.10 17.28
C ALA A 153 12.22 -35.38 16.99
N GLY A 154 12.92 -35.01 18.09
CA GLY A 154 14.36 -34.73 18.10
C GLY A 154 14.72 -33.29 18.45
N ALA A 155 15.29 -33.11 19.64
CA ALA A 155 15.75 -31.86 20.23
C ALA A 155 16.59 -30.99 19.26
N SER A 156 16.45 -29.66 19.35
CA SER A 156 17.43 -28.73 18.78
C SER A 156 17.67 -27.55 19.72
N THR A 157 18.93 -27.45 20.16
CA THR A 157 19.51 -26.34 20.91
C THR A 157 19.62 -25.10 20.02
N VAL A 158 19.22 -23.94 20.54
CA VAL A 158 19.44 -22.64 19.90
C VAL A 158 20.89 -22.23 20.11
N LYS A 159 21.65 -22.02 19.02
CA LYS A 159 22.86 -21.17 19.07
C LYS A 159 22.48 -19.79 18.53
N VAL A 160 22.78 -18.78 19.34
CA VAL A 160 22.66 -17.35 19.05
C VAL A 160 23.57 -16.97 17.90
#